data_AF-A0A2D8MBI3-F1
#
_entry.id   AF-A0A2D8MBI3-F1
#
_cell.length_a   1.000
_cell.length_b   1.000
_cell.length_c   1.000
_cell.angle_alpha   90.00
_cell.angle_beta   90.00
_cell.angle_gamma   90.00
#
_symmetry.space_group_name_H-M   'P 1'
#
loop_
_entity.id
_entity.type
_entity.pdbx_description
1 polymer ?
#
loop_
_entity_poly.entity_id
_entity_poly.type
_entity_poly.pdbx_seq_one_letter_code
_entity_poly.pdbx_strand_id
1 'polypeptide(L)'
;MRQVLVINSSVTGPASVSRILVEHTVQSLLDADPKAVIVYRDLDADPVPHLTSATVAGVRGVPSSDDELASQARSDELIEELRAADILVIGAPMYNFSIPTSLRAWFDHVLRPRVTFSYSERGPQGLLTGKRAIVIEPRGGLYSSGPAKVTDFQEPYLRQLLGFVGITDVTFIHAEKIGFGPEAREAAVSTAKARIAQLSARIMSSDAEPAEGAPSATGDIDFAAILGGNLKRVFGEHDSARRLAAIQELYAPDAILHEPDRSVQGHEAISQAVTELLNHLPPDFGFTAVRPALGHNGVGRLQWTAGPPGGPEAVTGLDVAHIELGVIKTLHVFLDPQSA
;
A
#
# COMPACT_ATOMS: atom_id res chain seq x y z
N MET A 1 18.50 15.95 -10.28
CA MET A 1 18.96 14.56 -10.04
C MET A 1 18.19 14.08 -8.83
N ARG A 2 17.61 12.89 -8.87
CA ARG A 2 16.87 12.39 -7.70
C ARG A 2 17.84 12.02 -6.60
N GLN A 3 17.46 12.32 -5.36
CA GLN A 3 18.16 11.82 -4.20
C GLN A 3 17.33 10.74 -3.48
N VAL A 4 17.99 9.62 -3.19
CA VAL A 4 17.41 8.50 -2.46
C VAL A 4 18.10 8.43 -1.11
N LEU A 5 17.34 8.58 -0.03
CA LEU A 5 17.82 8.30 1.33
C LEU A 5 17.47 6.86 1.69
N VAL A 6 18.48 6.08 2.04
CA VAL A 6 18.36 4.68 2.43
C VAL A 6 18.59 4.56 3.92
N ILE A 7 17.57 4.12 4.67
CA ILE A 7 17.65 3.87 6.10
C ILE A 7 17.74 2.37 6.34
N ASN A 8 18.88 1.90 6.84
CA ASN A 8 19.06 0.51 7.27
C ASN A 8 18.95 0.42 8.80
N SER A 9 17.99 -0.36 9.32
CA SER A 9 17.78 -0.46 10.78
C SER A 9 17.92 -1.87 11.36
N SER A 10 18.38 -2.84 10.56
CA SER A 10 18.56 -4.21 11.02
C SER A 10 19.85 -4.36 11.83
N VAL A 11 19.83 -5.16 12.90
CA VAL A 11 21.04 -5.47 13.69
C VAL A 11 21.67 -6.82 13.33
N THR A 12 21.13 -7.52 12.31
CA THR A 12 21.60 -8.85 11.91
C THR A 12 22.56 -8.82 10.71
N GLY A 13 23.15 -7.65 10.44
CA GLY A 13 24.20 -7.49 9.42
C GLY A 13 23.79 -7.94 8.01
N PRO A 14 24.75 -8.44 7.19
CA PRO A 14 24.52 -8.83 5.80
C PRO A 14 23.53 -9.97 5.58
N ALA A 15 23.28 -10.81 6.60
CA ALA A 15 22.33 -11.91 6.51
C ALA A 15 20.86 -11.44 6.57
N SER A 16 20.65 -10.17 6.91
CA SER A 16 19.33 -9.58 7.04
C SER A 16 18.57 -9.55 5.72
N VAL A 17 17.35 -10.10 5.73
CA VAL A 17 16.45 -10.04 4.57
C VAL A 17 16.10 -8.58 4.22
N SER A 18 15.99 -7.67 5.20
CA SER A 18 15.69 -6.27 4.89
C SER A 18 16.84 -5.64 4.14
N ARG A 19 18.10 -5.85 4.57
CA ARG A 19 19.27 -5.31 3.85
C ARG A 19 19.35 -5.84 2.42
N ILE A 20 19.14 -7.15 2.21
CA ILE A 20 19.13 -7.75 0.86
C ILE A 20 18.09 -7.08 -0.05
N LEU A 21 16.87 -6.87 0.46
CA LEU A 21 15.77 -6.27 -0.31
C LEU A 21 15.93 -4.75 -0.48
N VAL A 22 16.53 -4.05 0.49
CA VAL A 22 16.90 -2.64 0.38
C VAL A 22 17.92 -2.46 -0.74
N GLU A 23 19.01 -3.22 -0.77
CA GLU A 23 20.01 -3.11 -1.85
C GLU A 23 19.41 -3.46 -3.21
N HIS A 24 18.51 -4.45 -3.27
CA HIS A 24 17.80 -4.75 -4.51
C HIS A 24 16.89 -3.60 -4.97
N THR A 25 16.28 -2.87 -4.03
CA THR A 25 15.49 -1.68 -4.30
C THR A 25 16.38 -0.55 -4.81
N VAL A 26 17.52 -0.29 -4.17
CA VAL A 26 18.49 0.71 -4.61
C VAL A 26 18.98 0.41 -6.01
N GLN A 27 19.38 -0.84 -6.29
CA GLN A 27 19.82 -1.24 -7.62
C GLN A 27 18.70 -1.04 -8.66
N SER A 28 17.46 -1.44 -8.35
CA SER A 28 16.33 -1.25 -9.27
C SER A 28 16.05 0.23 -9.56
N LEU A 29 16.27 1.11 -8.59
CA LEU A 29 16.15 2.56 -8.77
C LEU A 29 17.30 3.13 -9.60
N LEU A 30 18.54 2.66 -9.41
CA LEU A 30 19.71 3.10 -10.18
C LEU A 30 19.68 2.59 -11.63
N ASP A 31 19.20 1.37 -11.85
CA ASP A 31 19.01 0.84 -13.20
C ASP A 31 18.00 1.69 -13.99
N ALA A 32 17.02 2.25 -13.28
CA ALA A 32 15.94 3.06 -13.84
C ALA A 32 16.30 4.56 -13.96
N ASP A 33 17.06 5.10 -13.02
CA ASP A 33 17.67 6.44 -13.04
C ASP A 33 19.16 6.35 -12.65
N PRO A 34 20.07 6.14 -13.63
CA PRO A 34 21.51 6.02 -13.36
C PRO A 34 22.16 7.29 -12.80
N LYS A 35 21.44 8.42 -12.75
CA LYS A 35 21.92 9.69 -12.18
C LYS A 35 21.38 9.92 -10.76
N ALA A 36 20.62 8.99 -10.21
CA ALA A 36 20.16 9.07 -8.84
C ALA A 36 21.35 9.06 -7.87
N VAL A 37 21.28 9.92 -6.86
CA VAL A 37 22.28 10.01 -5.79
C VAL A 37 21.76 9.22 -4.59
N ILE A 38 22.53 8.24 -4.13
CA ILE A 38 22.14 7.41 -2.98
C ILE A 38 22.88 7.89 -1.74
N VAL A 39 22.13 8.18 -0.68
CA VAL A 39 22.65 8.52 0.66
C VAL A 39 22.25 7.40 1.61
N TYR A 40 23.23 6.79 2.29
CA TYR A 40 22.98 5.70 3.23
C TYR A 40 23.08 6.17 4.67
N ARG A 41 22.09 5.79 5.48
CA ARG A 41 22.06 5.93 6.93
C ARG A 41 21.87 4.54 7.55
N ASP A 42 22.95 3.96 8.03
CA ASP A 42 22.94 2.68 8.74
C ASP A 42 22.84 2.92 10.25
N LEU A 43 21.69 2.59 10.84
CA LEU A 43 21.37 2.82 12.24
C LEU A 43 21.96 1.77 13.20
N ASP A 44 22.63 0.74 12.67
CA ASP A 44 23.42 -0.22 13.44
C ASP A 44 24.89 0.21 13.49
N ALA A 45 25.43 0.66 12.34
CA ALA A 45 26.80 1.14 12.25
C ALA A 45 27.02 2.54 12.85
N ASP A 46 26.05 3.44 12.69
CA ASP A 46 26.05 4.79 13.27
C ASP A 46 24.70 5.04 14.00
N PRO A 47 24.54 4.48 15.21
CA PRO A 47 23.27 4.50 15.91
C PRO A 47 22.85 5.91 16.32
N VAL A 48 21.57 6.20 16.15
CA VAL A 48 20.96 7.44 16.65
C VAL A 48 20.66 7.29 18.15
N PRO A 49 21.17 8.16 19.03
CA PRO A 49 20.93 8.06 20.46
C PRO A 49 19.45 8.19 20.81
N HIS A 50 18.99 7.38 21.77
CA HIS A 50 17.67 7.57 22.37
C HIS A 50 17.59 8.92 23.10
N LEU A 51 16.42 9.57 23.02
CA LEU A 51 16.18 10.80 23.76
C LEU A 51 16.10 10.50 25.27
N THR A 52 16.77 11.34 26.05
CA THR A 52 16.74 11.32 27.52
C THR A 52 16.33 12.68 28.04
N SER A 53 16.13 12.82 29.35
CA SER A 53 15.87 14.13 29.96
C SER A 53 16.98 15.16 29.70
N ALA A 54 18.22 14.70 29.47
CA ALA A 54 19.37 15.56 29.18
C ALA A 54 19.46 16.01 27.71
N THR A 55 18.74 15.35 26.78
CA THR A 55 18.87 15.62 25.34
C THR A 55 17.56 16.05 24.67
N VAL A 56 16.40 15.77 25.29
CA VAL A 56 15.08 15.95 24.68
C VAL A 56 14.79 17.39 24.26
N ALA A 57 15.32 18.41 24.96
CA ALA A 57 15.09 19.80 24.57
C ALA A 57 15.81 20.17 23.26
N GLY A 58 16.89 19.47 22.91
CA GLY A 58 17.55 19.63 21.61
C GLY A 58 16.66 19.30 20.42
N VAL A 59 15.69 18.39 20.62
CA VAL A 59 14.74 18.00 19.57
C VAL A 59 13.37 18.64 19.77
N ARG A 60 12.89 18.73 21.00
CA ARG A 60 11.48 19.09 21.31
C ARG A 60 11.32 20.43 22.02
N GLY A 61 12.42 21.16 22.27
CA GLY A 61 12.42 22.38 23.06
C GLY A 61 13.40 23.43 22.55
N VAL A 62 13.95 24.22 23.48
CA VAL A 62 15.03 25.16 23.23
C VAL A 62 16.27 24.60 23.94
N PRO A 63 17.33 24.21 23.20
CA PRO A 63 18.53 23.67 23.82
C PRO A 63 19.29 24.75 24.59
N SER A 64 19.91 24.34 25.68
CA SER A 64 20.65 25.20 26.60
C SER A 64 21.95 24.57 27.09
N SER A 65 22.02 23.24 27.18
CA SER A 65 23.23 22.48 27.53
C SER A 65 23.98 21.98 26.30
N ASP A 66 25.25 21.60 26.48
CA ASP A 66 26.07 21.00 25.41
C ASP A 66 25.44 19.71 24.87
N ASP A 67 24.85 18.88 25.74
CA ASP A 67 24.16 17.64 25.35
C ASP A 67 22.90 17.91 24.50
N GLU A 68 22.15 18.96 24.85
CA GLU A 68 20.96 19.38 24.09
C GLU A 68 21.36 19.99 22.74
N LEU A 69 22.42 20.80 22.70
CA LEU A 69 22.96 21.38 21.46
C LEU A 69 23.50 20.28 20.53
N ALA A 70 24.22 19.29 21.08
CA ALA A 70 24.68 18.13 20.31
C ALA A 70 23.50 17.30 19.78
N SER A 71 22.45 17.09 20.59
CA SER A 71 21.24 16.41 20.15
C SER A 71 20.48 17.19 19.07
N GLN A 72 20.45 18.53 19.15
CA GLN A 72 19.87 19.37 18.11
C GLN A 72 20.65 19.23 16.81
N ALA A 73 21.97 19.35 16.85
CA ALA A 73 22.83 19.21 15.68
C ALA A 73 22.67 17.85 15.00
N ARG A 74 22.56 16.77 15.78
CA ARG A 74 22.27 15.44 15.25
C ARG A 74 20.88 15.35 14.61
N SER A 75 19.87 15.94 15.23
CA SER A 75 18.52 16.03 14.65
C SER A 75 18.50 16.85 13.35
N ASP A 76 19.26 17.95 13.29
CA ASP A 76 19.41 18.77 12.08
C ASP A 76 20.01 17.96 10.93
N GLU A 77 21.13 17.27 11.17
CA GLU A 77 21.78 16.39 10.18
C GLU A 77 20.78 15.38 9.57
N LEU A 78 20.07 14.64 10.43
CA LEU A 78 19.11 13.61 9.99
C LEU A 78 17.90 14.20 9.25
N ILE A 79 17.45 15.39 9.65
CA ILE A 79 16.34 16.08 8.97
C ILE A 79 16.79 16.61 7.61
N GLU A 80 18.01 17.14 7.48
CA GLU A 80 18.52 17.63 6.20
C GLU A 80 18.68 16.49 5.18
N GLU A 81 19.15 15.31 5.60
CA GLU A 81 19.13 14.11 4.76
C GLU A 81 17.72 13.79 4.24
N LEU A 82 16.74 13.82 5.14
CA LEU A 82 15.34 13.52 4.82
C LEU A 82 14.69 14.59 3.94
N ARG A 83 15.05 15.87 4.12
CA ARG A 83 14.56 16.97 3.29
C ARG A 83 15.12 16.92 1.88
N ALA A 84 16.40 16.58 1.73
CA ALA A 84 17.06 16.53 0.44
C ALA A 84 16.62 15.31 -0.40
N ALA A 85 16.14 14.24 0.23
CA ALA A 85 15.62 13.06 -0.45
C ALA A 85 14.26 13.25 -1.14
N ASP A 86 14.16 12.79 -2.38
CA ASP A 86 12.88 12.64 -3.11
C ASP A 86 12.23 11.29 -2.80
N ILE A 87 13.06 10.26 -2.62
CA ILE A 87 12.65 8.89 -2.30
C ILE A 87 13.33 8.45 -1.01
N LEU A 88 12.52 7.95 -0.08
CA LEU A 88 12.98 7.34 1.16
C LEU A 88 12.83 5.81 1.07
N VAL A 89 13.92 5.06 1.17
CA VAL A 89 13.92 3.60 1.23
C VAL A 89 14.22 3.19 2.67
N ILE A 90 13.28 2.54 3.36
CA ILE A 90 13.45 2.13 4.77
C ILE A 90 13.47 0.61 4.87
N GLY A 91 14.58 0.05 5.33
CA GLY A 91 14.67 -1.35 5.74
C GLY A 91 14.23 -1.53 7.18
N ALA A 92 12.96 -1.91 7.40
CA ALA A 92 12.35 -2.10 8.71
C ALA A 92 12.02 -3.58 8.95
N PRO A 93 12.93 -4.42 9.45
CA PRO A 93 12.59 -5.79 9.85
C PRO A 93 11.72 -5.80 11.12
N MET A 94 10.79 -6.75 11.22
CA MET A 94 9.95 -6.88 12.42
C MET A 94 10.74 -7.48 13.58
N TYR A 95 10.85 -6.74 14.69
CA TYR A 95 11.34 -7.22 15.98
C TYR A 95 10.21 -7.10 17.01
N ASN A 96 9.84 -8.21 17.65
CA ASN A 96 8.77 -8.29 18.66
C ASN A 96 7.50 -7.53 18.23
N PHE A 97 6.94 -7.89 17.07
CA PHE A 97 5.69 -7.32 16.52
C PHE A 97 5.76 -5.87 16.04
N SER A 98 6.90 -5.19 16.16
CA SER A 98 7.08 -3.78 15.74
C SER A 98 8.43 -3.55 15.07
N ILE A 99 8.83 -2.28 14.94
CA ILE A 99 10.08 -1.83 14.32
C ILE A 99 11.29 -1.99 15.24
N PRO A 100 12.54 -2.00 14.70
CA PRO A 100 13.74 -1.95 15.52
C PRO A 100 13.81 -0.65 16.34
N THR A 101 14.35 -0.72 17.55
CA THR A 101 14.44 0.43 18.45
C THR A 101 15.35 1.54 17.90
N SER A 102 16.36 1.19 17.11
CA SER A 102 17.21 2.14 16.38
C SER A 102 16.43 2.96 15.36
N LEU A 103 15.50 2.33 14.62
CA LEU A 103 14.58 3.04 13.72
C LEU A 103 13.63 3.95 14.49
N ARG A 104 13.12 3.47 15.62
CA ARG A 104 12.29 4.29 16.52
C ARG A 104 13.04 5.53 17.00
N ALA A 105 14.32 5.39 17.37
CA ALA A 105 15.18 6.50 17.78
C ALA A 105 15.41 7.49 16.63
N TRP A 106 15.66 7.01 15.41
CA TRP A 106 15.75 7.87 14.23
C TRP A 106 14.48 8.71 14.02
N PHE A 107 13.30 8.08 14.10
CA PHE A 107 12.03 8.80 14.03
C PHE A 107 11.85 9.83 15.16
N ASP A 108 12.34 9.55 16.38
CA ASP A 108 12.30 10.53 17.47
C ASP A 108 13.08 11.81 17.15
N HIS A 109 14.15 11.73 16.37
CA HIS A 109 14.96 12.87 15.96
C HIS A 109 14.41 13.61 14.74
N VAL A 110 13.79 12.90 13.78
CA VAL A 110 13.28 13.53 12.55
C VAL A 110 11.83 14.02 12.66
N LEU A 111 11.04 13.56 13.64
CA LEU A 111 9.71 14.11 13.94
C LEU A 111 9.84 15.32 14.86
N ARG A 112 10.18 16.47 14.27
CA ARG A 112 10.49 17.69 15.00
C ARG A 112 9.43 18.78 14.82
N PRO A 113 8.81 19.27 15.92
CA PRO A 113 7.80 20.32 15.85
C PRO A 113 8.32 21.59 15.19
N ARG A 114 7.49 22.22 14.34
CA ARG A 114 7.79 23.41 13.54
C ARG A 114 8.90 23.22 12.50
N VAL A 115 9.37 21.99 12.30
CA VAL A 115 10.44 21.68 11.34
C VAL A 115 9.93 20.66 10.33
N THR A 116 9.57 19.45 10.74
CA THR A 116 9.03 18.41 9.83
C THR A 116 7.53 18.24 9.93
N PHE A 117 6.92 18.79 10.99
CA PHE A 117 5.47 18.96 11.11
C PHE A 117 5.17 20.24 11.90
N SER A 118 3.94 20.73 11.82
CA SER A 118 3.42 21.85 12.60
C SER A 118 2.01 21.55 13.11
N TYR A 119 1.46 22.40 13.97
CA TYR A 119 0.06 22.31 14.40
C TYR A 119 -0.73 23.46 13.80
N SER A 120 -1.93 23.16 13.30
CA SER A 120 -2.92 24.10 12.80
C SER A 120 -4.23 23.94 13.56
N GLU A 121 -5.21 24.82 13.31
CA GLU A 121 -6.58 24.67 13.84
C GLU A 121 -7.24 23.34 13.40
N ARG A 122 -6.79 22.74 12.30
CA ARG A 122 -7.28 21.45 11.79
C ARG A 122 -6.50 20.25 12.33
N GLY A 123 -5.57 20.47 13.26
CA GLY A 123 -4.68 19.44 13.81
C GLY A 123 -3.26 19.48 13.20
N PRO A 124 -2.47 18.40 13.40
CA PRO A 124 -1.10 18.35 12.91
C PRO A 124 -1.03 18.37 11.38
N GLN A 125 -0.04 19.08 10.84
CA GLN A 125 0.25 19.21 9.42
C GLN A 125 1.71 18.84 9.16
N GLY A 126 1.92 17.86 8.29
CA GLY A 126 3.24 17.47 7.80
C GLY A 126 3.86 18.51 6.86
N LEU A 127 5.18 18.65 6.90
CA LEU A 127 5.95 19.63 6.11
C LEU A 127 6.89 18.98 5.07
N LEU A 128 6.90 17.65 4.99
CA LEU A 128 7.73 16.87 4.06
C LEU A 128 6.90 16.31 2.89
N THR A 129 6.16 17.19 2.20
CA THR A 129 5.29 16.81 1.08
C THR A 129 6.06 16.56 -0.22
N GLY A 130 5.45 15.87 -1.19
CA GLY A 130 6.03 15.61 -2.51
C GLY A 130 7.14 14.55 -2.50
N LYS A 131 7.23 13.75 -1.44
CA LYS A 131 8.20 12.67 -1.27
C LYS A 131 7.52 11.32 -1.34
N ARG A 132 8.24 10.32 -1.82
CA ARG A 132 7.81 8.91 -1.84
C ARG A 132 8.59 8.11 -0.81
N ALA A 133 7.93 7.17 -0.14
CA ALA A 133 8.58 6.20 0.73
C ALA A 133 8.34 4.77 0.25
N ILE A 134 9.40 3.95 0.29
CA ILE A 134 9.39 2.51 0.03
C ILE A 134 9.85 1.84 1.32
N VAL A 135 8.95 1.15 2.00
CA VAL A 135 9.22 0.51 3.28
C VAL A 135 9.31 -0.99 3.08
N ILE A 136 10.48 -1.56 3.36
CA ILE A 136 10.78 -2.98 3.23
C ILE A 136 10.58 -3.65 4.59
N GLU A 137 9.60 -4.56 4.68
CA GLU A 137 9.19 -5.20 5.95
C GLU A 137 9.30 -6.72 5.89
N PRO A 138 10.49 -7.28 6.17
CA PRO A 138 10.63 -8.70 6.41
C PRO A 138 10.08 -9.11 7.78
N ARG A 139 9.31 -10.19 7.81
CA ARG A 139 8.58 -10.66 8.99
C ARG A 139 8.69 -12.17 9.11
N GLY A 140 8.98 -12.65 10.34
CA GLY A 140 9.13 -14.08 10.62
C GLY A 140 7.86 -14.89 10.32
N GLY A 141 6.70 -14.33 10.62
CA GLY A 141 5.37 -14.89 10.36
C GLY A 141 4.59 -14.13 9.28
N LEU A 142 3.31 -14.47 9.12
CA LEU A 142 2.35 -13.78 8.26
C LEU A 142 1.51 -12.81 9.11
N TYR A 143 1.59 -11.52 8.82
CA TYR A 143 0.91 -10.44 9.56
C TYR A 143 0.09 -9.51 8.64
N SER A 144 0.28 -9.58 7.32
CA SER A 144 -0.54 -8.82 6.35
C SER A 144 -2.02 -9.27 6.30
N SER A 145 -2.28 -10.51 6.70
CA SER A 145 -3.58 -11.17 6.63
C SER A 145 -3.73 -12.24 7.71
N GLY A 146 -4.95 -12.76 7.86
CA GLY A 146 -5.28 -13.79 8.84
C GLY A 146 -5.30 -13.28 10.29
N PRO A 147 -5.40 -14.20 11.27
CA PRO A 147 -5.61 -13.84 12.68
C PRO A 147 -4.48 -13.02 13.30
N ALA A 148 -3.23 -13.21 12.83
CA ALA A 148 -2.07 -12.49 13.35
C ALA A 148 -2.00 -11.02 12.89
N LYS A 149 -2.86 -10.58 11.95
CA LYS A 149 -2.89 -9.18 11.50
C LYS A 149 -3.15 -8.18 12.63
N VAL A 150 -3.91 -8.57 13.65
CA VAL A 150 -4.22 -7.70 14.81
C VAL A 150 -3.00 -7.41 15.68
N THR A 151 -1.91 -8.17 15.51
CA THR A 151 -0.63 -7.93 16.20
C THR A 151 0.43 -7.33 15.29
N ASP A 152 0.04 -6.78 14.12
CA ASP A 152 0.91 -5.92 13.33
C ASP A 152 0.97 -4.50 13.94
N PHE A 153 1.98 -4.26 14.77
CA PHE A 153 2.31 -2.93 15.29
C PHE A 153 3.46 -2.27 14.51
N GLN A 154 3.78 -2.80 13.34
CA GLN A 154 4.88 -2.33 12.50
C GLN A 154 4.37 -1.39 11.42
N GLU A 155 3.57 -1.90 10.48
CA GLU A 155 3.13 -1.13 9.31
C GLU A 155 2.18 0.02 9.72
N PRO A 156 1.12 -0.20 10.52
CA PRO A 156 0.23 0.89 10.91
C PRO A 156 0.99 2.02 11.63
N TYR A 157 2.00 1.66 12.43
CA TYR A 157 2.82 2.62 13.13
C TYR A 157 3.72 3.42 12.17
N LEU A 158 4.42 2.76 11.25
CA LEU A 158 5.25 3.44 10.25
C LEU A 158 4.42 4.33 9.32
N ARG A 159 3.23 3.86 8.90
CA ARG A 159 2.28 4.66 8.13
C ARG A 159 1.85 5.91 8.88
N GLN A 160 1.56 5.79 10.17
CA GLN A 160 1.22 6.93 11.03
C GLN A 160 2.40 7.92 11.12
N LEU A 161 3.62 7.45 11.38
CA LEU A 161 4.79 8.32 11.52
C LEU A 161 5.14 9.07 10.23
N LEU A 162 5.12 8.38 9.09
CA LEU A 162 5.40 8.98 7.77
C LEU A 162 4.30 9.96 7.36
N GLY A 163 3.03 9.55 7.49
CA GLY A 163 1.90 10.42 7.19
C GLY A 163 1.86 11.67 8.08
N PHE A 164 2.25 11.54 9.35
CA PHE A 164 2.30 12.66 10.30
C PHE A 164 3.26 13.78 9.87
N VAL A 165 4.37 13.43 9.21
CA VAL A 165 5.32 14.42 8.65
C VAL A 165 5.02 14.80 7.20
N GLY A 166 3.97 14.24 6.59
CA GLY A 166 3.47 14.61 5.25
C GLY A 166 3.94 13.71 4.11
N ILE A 167 4.60 12.58 4.42
CA ILE A 167 5.00 11.57 3.44
C ILE A 167 3.85 10.57 3.30
N THR A 168 2.97 10.81 2.32
CA THR A 168 1.73 10.04 2.13
C THR A 168 1.78 9.05 0.98
N ASP A 169 2.67 9.25 0.00
CA ASP A 169 2.95 8.25 -1.04
C ASP A 169 3.91 7.20 -0.48
N VAL A 170 3.33 6.19 0.20
CA VAL A 170 4.09 5.12 0.86
C VAL A 170 3.71 3.77 0.28
N THR A 171 4.70 3.08 -0.28
CA THR A 171 4.58 1.67 -0.68
C THR A 171 5.26 0.77 0.33
N PHE A 172 4.53 -0.22 0.84
CA PHE A 172 5.05 -1.27 1.71
C PHE A 172 5.36 -2.52 0.89
N ILE A 173 6.53 -3.11 1.11
CA ILE A 173 7.01 -4.33 0.48
C ILE A 173 7.22 -5.37 1.58
N HIS A 174 6.31 -6.34 1.66
CA HIS A 174 6.39 -7.40 2.66
C HIS A 174 7.22 -8.58 2.18
N ALA A 175 8.02 -9.14 3.08
CA ALA A 175 8.63 -10.46 2.93
C ALA A 175 8.30 -11.29 4.18
N GLU A 176 7.16 -11.99 4.13
CA GLU A 176 6.58 -12.68 5.29
C GLU A 176 6.90 -14.17 5.31
N LYS A 177 6.68 -14.82 6.46
CA LYS A 177 6.96 -16.26 6.67
C LYS A 177 8.43 -16.64 6.52
N ILE A 178 9.37 -15.68 6.66
CA ILE A 178 10.82 -15.98 6.54
C ILE A 178 11.33 -16.91 7.64
N GLY A 179 10.58 -17.08 8.74
CA GLY A 179 10.89 -18.01 9.82
C GLY A 179 10.38 -19.44 9.59
N PHE A 180 9.67 -19.72 8.49
CA PHE A 180 9.00 -21.00 8.26
C PHE A 180 9.90 -22.05 7.58
N GLY A 181 11.14 -21.69 7.25
CA GLY A 181 12.12 -22.55 6.61
C GLY A 181 12.80 -21.88 5.41
N PRO A 182 13.90 -22.47 4.90
CA PRO A 182 14.68 -21.91 3.79
C PRO A 182 13.84 -21.66 2.53
N GLU A 183 12.96 -22.59 2.15
CA GLU A 183 12.15 -22.51 0.94
C GLU A 183 11.12 -21.38 1.05
N ALA A 184 10.45 -21.26 2.21
CA ALA A 184 9.49 -20.18 2.46
C ALA A 184 10.19 -18.81 2.47
N ARG A 185 11.40 -18.74 3.05
CA ARG A 185 12.23 -17.53 3.02
C ARG A 185 12.62 -17.14 1.60
N GLU A 186 13.07 -18.08 0.78
CA GLU A 186 13.44 -17.81 -0.62
C GLU A 186 12.24 -17.34 -1.43
N ALA A 187 11.08 -18.00 -1.29
CA ALA A 187 9.84 -17.60 -1.95
C ALA A 187 9.40 -16.17 -1.56
N ALA A 188 9.48 -15.84 -0.26
CA ALA A 188 9.16 -14.50 0.24
C ALA A 188 10.09 -13.43 -0.32
N VAL A 189 11.40 -13.68 -0.36
CA VAL A 189 12.38 -12.77 -0.96
C VAL A 189 12.15 -12.61 -2.46
N SER A 190 11.90 -13.70 -3.19
CA SER A 190 11.65 -13.67 -4.63
C SER A 190 10.40 -12.84 -4.96
N THR A 191 9.31 -13.05 -4.22
CA THR A 191 8.06 -12.29 -4.38
C THR A 191 8.27 -10.81 -4.12
N ALA A 192 8.99 -10.46 -3.04
CA ALA A 192 9.32 -9.08 -2.72
C ALA A 192 10.16 -8.41 -3.82
N LYS A 193 11.17 -9.11 -4.37
CA LYS A 193 11.98 -8.61 -5.50
C LYS A 193 11.14 -8.35 -6.76
N ALA A 194 10.24 -9.28 -7.11
CA ALA A 194 9.33 -9.08 -8.25
C ALA A 194 8.44 -7.84 -8.04
N ARG A 195 7.95 -7.62 -6.82
CA ARG A 195 7.17 -6.44 -6.48
C ARG A 195 7.98 -5.14 -6.57
N ILE A 196 9.23 -5.15 -6.12
CA ILE A 196 10.16 -4.02 -6.22
C ILE A 196 10.43 -3.65 -7.69
N ALA A 197 10.63 -4.63 -8.56
CA ALA A 197 10.83 -4.39 -9.99
C ALA A 197 9.60 -3.70 -10.63
N GLN A 198 8.39 -4.19 -10.33
CA GLN A 198 7.13 -3.57 -10.79
C GLN A 198 6.97 -2.14 -10.27
N LEU A 199 7.32 -1.89 -9.00
CA LEU A 199 7.27 -0.56 -8.42
C LEU A 199 8.23 0.38 -9.15
N SER A 200 9.49 0.00 -9.30
CA SER A 200 10.53 0.84 -9.91
C SER A 200 10.16 1.26 -11.34
N ALA A 201 9.63 0.33 -12.14
CA ALA A 201 9.12 0.63 -13.48
C ALA A 201 7.96 1.66 -13.47
N ARG A 202 7.04 1.55 -12.50
CA ARG A 202 5.94 2.52 -12.33
C ARG A 202 6.42 3.90 -11.91
N ILE A 203 7.40 3.97 -11.00
CA ILE A 203 8.00 5.24 -10.55
C ILE A 203 8.49 6.00 -11.80
N MET A 204 9.31 5.37 -12.66
CA MET A 204 9.80 6.03 -13.87
C MET A 204 8.71 6.40 -14.87
N SER A 205 7.69 5.56 -15.00
CA SER A 205 6.57 5.81 -15.92
C SER A 205 5.71 6.99 -15.47
N SER A 206 5.58 7.22 -14.16
CA SER A 206 4.86 8.37 -13.60
C SER A 206 5.59 9.72 -13.77
N ASP A 207 6.87 9.68 -14.14
CA ASP A 207 7.72 10.86 -14.31
C ASP A 207 7.93 11.26 -15.79
N ALA A 208 7.45 10.45 -16.74
CA ALA A 208 7.35 10.84 -18.13
C ALA A 208 6.22 11.88 -18.28
N GLU A 209 6.47 12.99 -18.99
CA GLU A 209 5.48 14.07 -19.15
C GLU A 209 4.10 13.50 -19.50
N PRO A 210 3.05 13.92 -18.78
CA PRO A 210 1.73 13.37 -19.03
C PRO A 210 1.26 13.84 -20.41
N ALA A 211 0.81 12.90 -21.24
CA ALA A 211 -0.14 13.24 -22.28
C ALA A 211 -1.34 13.92 -21.58
N GLU A 212 -1.70 15.13 -22.03
CA GLU A 212 -2.83 15.88 -21.51
C GLU A 212 -4.05 14.96 -21.35
N GLY A 213 -4.51 14.80 -20.10
CA GLY A 213 -5.73 14.06 -19.79
C GLY A 213 -5.58 12.75 -19.01
N ALA A 214 -4.38 12.32 -18.60
CA ALA A 214 -4.24 11.14 -17.73
C ALA A 214 -4.38 11.49 -16.23
N PRO A 215 -5.18 10.72 -15.46
CA PRO A 215 -5.43 11.02 -14.04
C PRO A 215 -4.21 10.76 -13.15
N SER A 216 -4.06 11.63 -12.14
CA SER A 216 -2.99 11.70 -11.14
C SER A 216 -2.71 10.38 -10.38
N ALA A 217 -1.43 10.03 -10.24
CA ALA A 217 -0.91 8.84 -9.55
C ALA A 217 -0.82 8.95 -8.01
N THR A 218 -1.56 9.88 -7.42
CA THR A 218 -2.21 9.72 -6.11
C THR A 218 -3.63 10.22 -6.32
N GLY A 219 -4.65 9.36 -6.29
CA GLY A 219 -5.99 9.81 -6.60
C GLY A 219 -7.01 8.78 -6.18
N ASP A 220 -8.11 9.24 -5.60
CA ASP A 220 -9.21 8.43 -5.06
C ASP A 220 -9.49 7.17 -5.89
N ILE A 221 -9.64 6.03 -5.20
CA ILE A 221 -10.18 4.83 -5.84
C ILE A 221 -11.53 5.22 -6.45
N ASP A 222 -11.64 5.16 -7.77
CA ASP A 222 -12.91 5.40 -8.45
C ASP A 222 -13.80 4.16 -8.30
N PHE A 223 -14.43 4.05 -7.12
CA PHE A 223 -15.34 2.97 -6.79
C PHE A 223 -16.47 2.85 -7.81
N ALA A 224 -16.95 3.98 -8.35
CA ALA A 224 -18.04 4.01 -9.31
C ALA A 224 -17.62 3.41 -10.66
N ALA A 225 -16.42 3.76 -11.15
CA ALA A 225 -15.87 3.17 -12.36
C ALA A 225 -15.60 1.67 -12.19
N ILE A 226 -14.99 1.26 -11.07
CA ILE A 226 -14.63 -0.14 -10.83
C ILE A 226 -15.86 -1.03 -10.69
N LEU A 227 -16.75 -0.71 -9.74
CA LEU A 227 -17.93 -1.56 -9.48
C LEU A 227 -18.99 -1.41 -10.57
N GLY A 228 -19.15 -0.23 -11.16
CA GLY A 228 -20.02 -0.04 -12.32
C GLY A 228 -19.50 -0.77 -13.55
N GLY A 229 -18.18 -0.79 -13.75
CA GLY A 229 -17.50 -1.58 -14.76
C GLY A 229 -17.71 -3.07 -14.55
N ASN A 230 -17.54 -3.56 -13.31
CA ASN A 230 -17.79 -4.95 -12.94
C ASN A 230 -19.24 -5.36 -13.27
N LEU A 231 -20.22 -4.58 -12.82
CA LEU A 231 -21.64 -4.90 -13.05
C LEU A 231 -21.96 -5.02 -14.55
N LYS A 232 -21.43 -4.11 -15.38
CA LYS A 232 -21.76 -4.05 -16.81
C LYS A 232 -20.94 -4.99 -17.68
N ARG A 233 -19.62 -5.01 -17.49
CA ARG A 233 -18.65 -5.69 -18.37
C ARG A 233 -18.28 -7.08 -17.89
N VAL A 234 -18.63 -7.43 -16.65
CA VAL A 234 -18.47 -8.78 -16.11
C VAL A 234 -19.86 -9.40 -15.96
N PHE A 235 -20.67 -8.96 -15.01
CA PHE A 235 -21.98 -9.60 -14.78
C PHE A 235 -22.98 -9.40 -15.94
N GLY A 236 -22.90 -8.28 -16.67
CA GLY A 236 -23.76 -8.00 -17.82
C GLY A 236 -23.21 -8.44 -19.19
N GLU A 237 -22.05 -9.11 -19.27
CA GLU A 237 -21.41 -9.46 -20.54
C GLU A 237 -21.53 -10.95 -20.85
N HIS A 238 -22.33 -11.28 -21.88
CA HIS A 238 -22.54 -12.66 -22.30
C HIS A 238 -21.35 -13.25 -23.07
N ASP A 239 -20.55 -12.43 -23.78
CA ASP A 239 -19.35 -12.90 -24.47
C ASP A 239 -18.23 -13.21 -23.48
N SER A 240 -17.87 -14.49 -23.35
CA SER A 240 -16.89 -14.94 -22.36
C SER A 240 -15.48 -14.38 -22.61
N ALA A 241 -15.10 -14.08 -23.84
CA ALA A 241 -13.79 -13.53 -24.17
C ALA A 241 -13.70 -12.04 -23.78
N ARG A 242 -14.74 -11.25 -24.11
CA ARG A 242 -14.81 -9.83 -23.69
C ARG A 242 -14.90 -9.69 -22.17
N ARG A 243 -15.66 -10.58 -21.53
CA ARG A 243 -15.74 -10.65 -20.07
C ARG A 243 -14.43 -11.02 -19.42
N LEU A 244 -13.71 -12.02 -19.96
CA LEU A 244 -12.39 -12.38 -19.41
C LEU A 244 -11.41 -11.21 -19.50
N ALA A 245 -11.42 -10.45 -20.61
CA ALA A 245 -10.60 -9.24 -20.73
C ALA A 245 -11.00 -8.17 -19.70
N ALA A 246 -12.30 -7.99 -19.42
CA ALA A 246 -12.76 -7.09 -18.37
C ALA A 246 -12.37 -7.56 -16.97
N ILE A 247 -12.40 -8.87 -16.71
CA ILE A 247 -11.94 -9.45 -15.44
C ILE A 247 -10.44 -9.21 -15.26
N GLN A 248 -9.63 -9.39 -16.30
CA GLN A 248 -8.18 -9.13 -16.26
C GLN A 248 -7.85 -7.66 -15.96
N GLU A 249 -8.71 -6.73 -16.39
CA GLU A 249 -8.58 -5.31 -16.09
C GLU A 249 -9.04 -4.97 -14.66
N LEU A 250 -10.16 -5.53 -14.22
CA LEU A 250 -10.85 -5.10 -13.00
C LEU A 250 -10.49 -5.92 -11.75
N TYR A 251 -9.97 -7.14 -11.91
CA TYR A 251 -9.67 -8.05 -10.79
C TYR A 251 -8.17 -8.33 -10.71
N ALA A 252 -7.67 -8.50 -9.49
CA ALA A 252 -6.35 -9.07 -9.29
C ALA A 252 -6.29 -10.54 -9.76
N PRO A 253 -5.12 -11.05 -10.18
CA PRO A 253 -4.98 -12.43 -10.68
C PRO A 253 -5.45 -13.50 -9.70
N ASP A 254 -5.31 -13.24 -8.39
CA ASP A 254 -5.67 -14.12 -7.29
C ASP A 254 -7.02 -13.77 -6.65
N ALA A 255 -7.83 -12.93 -7.29
CA ALA A 255 -9.06 -12.42 -6.71
C ALA A 255 -10.09 -13.52 -6.45
N ILE A 256 -10.93 -13.29 -5.43
CA ILE A 256 -11.97 -14.24 -5.01
C ILE A 256 -13.35 -13.61 -5.19
N LEU A 257 -14.24 -14.34 -5.86
CA LEU A 257 -15.67 -14.03 -5.94
C LEU A 257 -16.43 -14.92 -4.96
N HIS A 258 -17.16 -14.29 -4.04
CA HIS A 258 -18.10 -14.92 -3.12
C HIS A 258 -19.54 -14.64 -3.59
N GLU A 259 -20.21 -15.67 -4.07
CA GLU A 259 -21.66 -15.68 -4.29
C GLU A 259 -22.35 -16.34 -3.09
N PRO A 260 -23.69 -16.20 -2.91
CA PRO A 260 -24.38 -16.71 -1.71
C PRO A 260 -24.09 -18.18 -1.37
N ASP A 261 -23.97 -19.03 -2.41
CA ASP A 261 -23.85 -20.48 -2.23
C ASP A 261 -22.46 -21.04 -2.59
N ARG A 262 -21.52 -20.21 -3.06
CA ARG A 262 -20.20 -20.68 -3.51
C ARG A 262 -19.13 -19.60 -3.54
N SER A 263 -17.88 -20.03 -3.69
CA SER A 263 -16.76 -19.11 -3.90
C SER A 263 -15.78 -19.68 -4.92
N VAL A 264 -15.25 -18.80 -5.77
CA VAL A 264 -14.29 -19.15 -6.83
C VAL A 264 -13.11 -18.18 -6.80
N GLN A 265 -11.93 -18.65 -7.21
CA GLN A 265 -10.70 -17.85 -7.20
C GLN A 265 -10.02 -17.87 -8.56
N GLY A 266 -9.53 -16.70 -8.98
CA GLY A 266 -8.81 -16.52 -10.25
C GLY A 266 -9.71 -16.14 -11.41
N HIS A 267 -9.13 -15.49 -12.42
CA HIS A 267 -9.86 -14.86 -13.53
C HIS A 267 -10.72 -15.86 -14.32
N GLU A 268 -10.18 -17.01 -14.66
CA GLU A 268 -10.89 -18.05 -15.42
C GLU A 268 -12.06 -18.62 -14.62
N ALA A 269 -11.85 -18.88 -13.32
CA ALA A 269 -12.90 -19.43 -12.46
C ALA A 269 -14.03 -18.43 -12.23
N ILE A 270 -13.71 -17.14 -12.08
CA ILE A 270 -14.69 -16.05 -12.00
C ILE A 270 -15.48 -15.95 -13.32
N SER A 271 -14.80 -15.96 -14.47
CA SER A 271 -15.48 -15.94 -15.77
C SER A 271 -16.40 -17.14 -15.95
N GLN A 272 -15.96 -18.34 -15.55
CA GLN A 272 -16.79 -19.54 -15.61
C GLN A 272 -18.02 -19.44 -14.70
N ALA A 273 -17.85 -18.99 -13.45
CA ALA A 273 -18.95 -18.80 -12.51
C ALA A 273 -20.03 -17.85 -13.06
N VAL A 274 -19.62 -16.72 -13.63
CA VAL A 274 -20.54 -15.75 -14.25
C VAL A 274 -21.21 -16.34 -15.50
N THR A 275 -20.53 -17.22 -16.25
CA THR A 275 -21.13 -17.89 -17.42
C THR A 275 -22.26 -18.78 -16.98
N GLU A 276 -22.03 -19.56 -15.93
CA GLU A 276 -23.06 -20.43 -15.35
C GLU A 276 -24.23 -19.61 -14.84
N LEU A 277 -23.99 -18.50 -14.13
CA LEU A 277 -25.05 -17.59 -13.70
C LEU A 277 -25.89 -17.09 -14.88
N LEU A 278 -25.26 -16.53 -15.91
CA LEU A 278 -25.94 -15.97 -17.07
C LEU A 278 -26.75 -17.01 -17.85
N ASN A 279 -26.30 -18.26 -17.90
CA ASN A 279 -27.04 -19.34 -18.56
C ASN A 279 -28.34 -19.74 -17.83
N HIS A 280 -28.48 -19.41 -16.55
CA HIS A 280 -29.70 -19.63 -15.78
C HIS A 280 -30.66 -18.44 -15.81
N LEU A 281 -30.24 -17.29 -16.36
CA LEU A 281 -31.06 -16.10 -16.51
C LEU A 281 -31.70 -16.05 -17.90
N PRO A 282 -32.89 -15.42 -18.04
CA PRO A 282 -33.45 -15.14 -19.36
C PRO A 282 -32.49 -14.33 -20.24
N PRO A 283 -32.47 -14.54 -21.58
CA PRO A 283 -31.49 -13.90 -22.46
C PRO A 283 -31.51 -12.37 -22.45
N ASP A 284 -32.67 -11.77 -22.14
CA ASP A 284 -32.86 -10.32 -22.11
C ASP A 284 -32.61 -9.72 -20.71
N PHE A 285 -32.29 -10.53 -19.68
CA PHE A 285 -32.04 -10.01 -18.35
C PHE A 285 -30.75 -9.18 -18.31
N GLY A 286 -30.85 -7.96 -17.81
CA GLY A 286 -29.72 -7.06 -17.62
C GLY A 286 -29.57 -6.64 -16.16
N PHE A 287 -28.34 -6.28 -15.79
CA PHE A 287 -27.99 -5.72 -14.49
C PHE A 287 -27.87 -4.20 -14.58
N THR A 288 -28.53 -3.48 -13.66
CA THR A 288 -28.54 -2.02 -13.62
C THR A 288 -28.14 -1.53 -12.23
N ALA A 289 -27.22 -0.58 -12.17
CA ALA A 289 -26.87 0.09 -10.92
C ALA A 289 -28.02 1.00 -10.48
N VAL A 290 -28.47 0.86 -9.23
CA VAL A 290 -29.49 1.75 -8.65
C VAL A 290 -28.94 3.18 -8.52
N ARG A 291 -27.65 3.30 -8.23
CA ARG A 291 -26.91 4.55 -8.05
C ARG A 291 -25.41 4.29 -8.24
N PRO A 292 -24.59 5.34 -8.45
CA PRO A 292 -23.14 5.18 -8.46
C PRO A 292 -22.63 4.48 -7.19
N ALA A 293 -21.59 3.66 -7.36
CA ALA A 293 -20.98 2.98 -6.22
C ALA A 293 -20.37 3.98 -5.25
N LEU A 294 -20.32 3.61 -3.97
CA LEU A 294 -19.69 4.40 -2.92
C LEU A 294 -18.64 3.54 -2.23
N GLY A 295 -17.56 4.16 -1.76
CA GLY A 295 -16.54 3.44 -1.01
C GLY A 295 -15.62 4.35 -0.23
N HIS A 296 -14.87 3.75 0.68
CA HIS A 296 -13.80 4.38 1.44
C HIS A 296 -12.84 3.31 1.95
N ASN A 297 -11.58 3.69 2.22
CA ASN A 297 -10.56 2.79 2.80
C ASN A 297 -10.43 1.44 2.06
N GLY A 298 -10.49 1.46 0.72
CA GLY A 298 -10.38 0.25 -0.09
C GLY A 298 -11.63 -0.65 -0.08
N VAL A 299 -12.73 -0.27 0.56
CA VAL A 299 -13.99 -1.03 0.50
C VAL A 299 -15.03 -0.25 -0.28
N GLY A 300 -15.54 -0.83 -1.36
CA GLY A 300 -16.59 -0.28 -2.19
C GLY A 300 -17.89 -1.08 -2.08
N ARG A 301 -19.02 -0.43 -2.28
CA ARG A 301 -20.33 -1.08 -2.40
C ARG A 301 -21.15 -0.52 -3.56
N LEU A 302 -21.91 -1.40 -4.23
CA LEU A 302 -22.80 -1.04 -5.33
C LEU A 302 -24.13 -1.79 -5.20
N GLN A 303 -25.22 -1.04 -5.08
CA GLN A 303 -26.56 -1.61 -5.12
C GLN A 303 -27.05 -1.69 -6.57
N TRP A 304 -27.64 -2.83 -6.93
CA TRP A 304 -28.05 -3.11 -8.30
C TRP A 304 -29.40 -3.84 -8.34
N THR A 305 -30.04 -3.76 -9.50
CA THR A 305 -31.25 -4.50 -9.84
C THR A 305 -31.00 -5.32 -11.10
N ALA A 306 -31.69 -6.45 -11.24
CA ALA A 306 -31.65 -7.28 -12.42
C ALA A 306 -33.06 -7.63 -12.89
N GLY A 307 -33.28 -7.57 -14.20
CA GLY A 307 -34.59 -7.80 -14.80
C GLY A 307 -34.59 -7.57 -16.31
N PRO A 308 -35.74 -7.78 -16.97
CA PRO A 308 -35.88 -7.52 -18.40
C PRO A 308 -35.79 -6.02 -18.71
N PRO A 309 -35.37 -5.61 -19.91
CA PRO A 309 -35.14 -4.21 -20.25
C PRO A 309 -36.46 -3.43 -20.16
N GLY A 310 -36.51 -2.41 -19.30
CA GLY A 310 -37.72 -1.59 -19.10
C GLY A 310 -38.88 -2.32 -18.39
N GLY A 311 -38.66 -3.53 -17.85
CA GLY A 311 -39.65 -4.26 -17.07
C GLY A 311 -39.43 -4.13 -15.55
N PRO A 312 -40.24 -4.84 -14.74
CA PRO A 312 -40.13 -4.79 -13.28
C PRO A 312 -38.80 -5.40 -12.79
N GLU A 313 -38.28 -4.87 -11.68
CA GLU A 313 -37.10 -5.40 -11.00
C GLU A 313 -37.40 -6.82 -10.49
N ALA A 314 -36.73 -7.83 -11.04
CA ALA A 314 -36.97 -9.22 -10.71
C ALA A 314 -36.08 -9.72 -9.55
N VAL A 315 -34.85 -9.21 -9.49
CA VAL A 315 -33.86 -9.49 -8.45
C VAL A 315 -33.17 -8.18 -8.07
N THR A 316 -32.90 -8.00 -6.78
CA THR A 316 -32.11 -6.87 -6.28
C THR A 316 -30.98 -7.38 -5.42
N GLY A 317 -29.89 -6.62 -5.34
CA GLY A 317 -28.71 -7.04 -4.62
C GLY A 317 -27.72 -5.93 -4.33
N LEU A 318 -26.68 -6.32 -3.59
CA LEU A 318 -25.58 -5.47 -3.19
C LEU A 318 -24.26 -6.19 -3.42
N ASP A 319 -23.39 -5.57 -4.18
CA ASP A 319 -21.99 -5.94 -4.29
C ASP A 319 -21.17 -5.20 -3.24
N VAL A 320 -20.30 -5.91 -2.53
CA VAL A 320 -19.28 -5.33 -1.64
C VAL A 320 -17.90 -5.85 -2.04
N ALA A 321 -17.01 -4.94 -2.43
CA ALA A 321 -15.66 -5.29 -2.89
C ALA A 321 -14.56 -4.73 -1.99
N HIS A 322 -13.55 -5.54 -1.74
CA HIS A 322 -12.25 -5.04 -1.31
C HIS A 322 -11.39 -4.73 -2.55
N ILE A 323 -10.93 -3.49 -2.66
CA ILE A 323 -10.19 -2.95 -3.79
C ILE A 323 -8.83 -2.51 -3.29
N GLU A 324 -7.79 -3.09 -3.86
CA GLU A 324 -6.40 -2.72 -3.59
C GLU A 324 -5.76 -2.28 -4.91
N LEU A 325 -5.04 -1.15 -4.88
CA LEU A 325 -4.29 -0.66 -6.04
C LEU A 325 -5.16 -0.49 -7.31
N GLY A 326 -6.45 -0.16 -7.14
CA GLY A 326 -7.39 0.07 -8.24
C GLY A 326 -8.03 -1.19 -8.82
N VAL A 327 -7.79 -2.38 -8.26
CA VAL A 327 -8.39 -3.64 -8.72
C VAL A 327 -9.09 -4.40 -7.59
N ILE A 328 -10.13 -5.17 -7.95
CA ILE A 328 -10.91 -5.99 -7.03
C ILE A 328 -10.05 -7.18 -6.55
N LYS A 329 -9.84 -7.27 -5.23
CA LYS A 329 -9.23 -8.42 -4.57
C LYS A 329 -10.27 -9.44 -4.14
N THR A 330 -11.37 -8.98 -3.56
CA THR A 330 -12.49 -9.84 -3.21
C THR A 330 -13.80 -9.14 -3.53
N LEU A 331 -14.77 -9.89 -4.06
CA LEU A 331 -16.13 -9.42 -4.29
C LEU A 331 -17.10 -10.33 -3.52
N HIS A 332 -18.04 -9.73 -2.78
CA HIS A 332 -19.14 -10.41 -2.13
C HIS A 332 -20.45 -9.95 -2.74
N VAL A 333 -21.23 -10.88 -3.27
CA VAL A 333 -22.54 -10.61 -3.88
C VAL A 333 -23.62 -11.01 -2.88
N PHE A 334 -24.44 -10.03 -2.49
CA PHE A 334 -25.61 -10.23 -1.65
C PHE A 334 -26.88 -10.10 -2.49
N LEU A 335 -27.83 -11.01 -2.31
CA LEU A 335 -29.16 -10.93 -2.90
C LEU A 335 -30.15 -10.48 -1.84
N ASP A 336 -30.97 -9.49 -2.15
CA ASP A 336 -32.03 -9.05 -1.26
C ASP A 336 -33.19 -10.08 -1.27
N PRO A 337 -33.86 -10.31 -0.14
CA PRO A 337 -35.03 -11.19 -0.09
C PRO A 337 -36.12 -10.66 -1.02
N GLN A 338 -36.76 -11.54 -1.80
CA GLN A 338 -37.95 -11.15 -2.55
C GLN A 338 -39.04 -10.74 -1.55
N SER A 339 -39.59 -9.54 -1.73
CA SER A 339 -40.69 -9.05 -0.90
C SER A 339 -41.89 -10.00 -1.06
N ALA A 340 -42.37 -10.54 0.05
CA ALA A 340 -43.54 -11.42 0.10
C ALA A 340 -44.84 -10.70 -0.28
#